data_AF-A0A2E0GMG5-F1
#
_entry.id   AF-A0A2E0GMG5-F1
#
_cell.length_a   1.000
_cell.length_b   1.000
_cell.length_c   1.000
_cell.angle_alpha   90.00
_cell.angle_beta   90.00
_cell.angle_gamma   90.00
#
_symmetry.space_group_name_H-M   'P 1'
#
loop_
_entity.id
_entity.type
_entity.pdbx_description
1 polymer ?
#
loop_
_entity_poly.entity_id
_entity_poly.type
_entity_poly.pdbx_seq_one_letter_code
_entity_poly.pdbx_strand_id
1 'polypeptide(L)'
;MPNKIISIIGKPNVGKSSLFNLISGNHIAAETSKPHTTRHLIDSNISINDNKITLFDTPGINFKDRKIFNRNLNKNALSTIDFSNIILHIVSIKGIKKEDNDINLNIKEIEAKKFLLINKIDLFSNRKDLAEYIASIPENFSSSYHEIIPISIKKNKNIKELISLIDSNLTGQKNNTSFSSYIPKDRNFYIEEYIREASINFLNLEIPYNIHINLEKIHERKNNFFISAEIITNKKSHMNIIIGKRASMLKKINIYARKLIKAYLKKDIFLELVVRYKENWKEAKDFLDTYK
;
A
#
# COMPACT_ATOMS: atom_id res chain seq x y z
N MET A 1 17.45 8.50 13.19
CA MET A 1 16.34 8.03 12.33
C MET A 1 16.86 7.89 10.91
N PRO A 2 16.23 7.11 10.02
CA PRO A 2 16.61 7.10 8.61
C PRO A 2 16.45 8.52 8.07
N ASN A 3 17.50 9.02 7.43
CA ASN A 3 17.51 10.42 7.02
C ASN A 3 16.82 10.59 5.66
N LYS A 4 16.58 9.55 4.86
CA LYS A 4 16.10 9.68 3.46
C LYS A 4 14.72 9.06 3.26
N ILE A 5 13.85 9.74 2.51
CA ILE A 5 12.44 9.36 2.30
C ILE A 5 12.20 9.03 0.83
N ILE A 6 11.55 7.90 0.58
CA ILE A 6 11.05 7.53 -0.75
C ILE A 6 9.55 7.30 -0.67
N SER A 7 8.77 7.97 -1.53
CA SER A 7 7.33 7.76 -1.64
C SER A 7 6.96 7.02 -2.92
N ILE A 8 6.18 5.94 -2.79
CA ILE A 8 5.58 5.22 -3.91
C ILE A 8 4.16 5.73 -4.11
N ILE A 9 3.87 6.29 -5.29
CA ILE A 9 2.58 6.90 -5.63
C ILE A 9 2.04 6.35 -6.95
N GLY A 10 0.77 6.65 -7.24
CA GLY A 10 0.07 6.18 -8.43
C GLY A 10 -1.36 5.75 -8.15
N LYS A 11 -2.16 5.62 -9.21
CA LYS A 11 -3.57 5.20 -9.09
C LYS A 11 -3.70 3.80 -8.45
N PRO A 12 -4.89 3.42 -7.95
CA PRO A 12 -5.10 2.05 -7.45
C PRO A 12 -4.72 0.96 -8.48
N ASN A 13 -4.25 -0.20 -7.99
CA ASN A 13 -3.95 -1.41 -8.78
C ASN A 13 -2.81 -1.33 -9.81
N VAL A 14 -1.98 -0.28 -9.77
CA VAL A 14 -0.78 -0.18 -10.61
C VAL A 14 0.40 -1.00 -10.09
N GLY A 15 0.36 -1.47 -8.83
CA GLY A 15 1.40 -2.31 -8.24
C GLY A 15 2.26 -1.63 -7.17
N LYS A 16 1.78 -0.56 -6.52
CA LYS A 16 2.50 0.17 -5.46
C LYS A 16 2.91 -0.72 -4.29
N SER A 17 1.94 -1.39 -3.66
CA SER A 17 2.19 -2.30 -2.53
C SER A 17 3.07 -3.49 -2.90
N SER A 18 2.94 -4.01 -4.14
CA SER A 18 3.84 -5.06 -4.63
C SER A 18 5.28 -4.55 -4.80
N LEU A 19 5.48 -3.32 -5.30
CA LEU A 19 6.82 -2.73 -5.37
C LEU A 19 7.38 -2.49 -3.97
N PHE A 20 6.53 -1.98 -3.07
CA PHE A 20 6.88 -1.73 -1.68
C PHE A 20 7.35 -3.01 -0.96
N ASN A 21 6.60 -4.10 -1.06
CA ASN A 21 6.97 -5.39 -0.46
C ASN A 21 8.26 -5.95 -1.08
N LEU A 22 8.41 -5.81 -2.39
CA LEU A 22 9.59 -6.27 -3.10
C LEU A 22 10.87 -5.52 -2.65
N ILE A 23 10.81 -4.19 -2.56
CA ILE A 23 11.94 -3.36 -2.12
C ILE A 23 12.20 -3.52 -0.63
N SER A 24 11.15 -3.63 0.20
CA SER A 24 11.30 -3.79 1.65
C SER A 24 11.72 -5.20 2.09
N GLY A 25 11.75 -6.16 1.17
CA GLY A 25 12.12 -7.56 1.45
C GLY A 25 11.15 -8.29 2.37
N ASN A 26 9.99 -7.69 2.68
CA ASN A 26 9.02 -8.21 3.64
C ASN A 26 7.60 -7.97 3.08
N HIS A 27 6.68 -8.91 3.34
CA HIS A 27 5.28 -8.77 2.93
C HIS A 27 4.51 -7.91 3.94
N ILE A 28 4.71 -6.60 3.90
CA ILE A 28 4.26 -5.62 4.90
C ILE A 28 2.97 -4.91 4.45
N ALA A 29 2.85 -4.62 3.15
CA ALA A 29 1.69 -3.98 2.55
C ALA A 29 0.75 -4.99 1.88
N ALA A 30 -0.55 -4.74 1.95
CA ALA A 30 -1.57 -5.64 1.41
C ALA A 30 -1.53 -5.70 -0.14
N GLU A 31 -1.32 -6.89 -0.72
CA GLU A 31 -1.32 -7.11 -2.17
C GLU A 31 -2.65 -7.71 -2.65
N THR A 32 -3.45 -6.93 -3.37
CA THR A 32 -4.66 -7.45 -4.02
C THR A 32 -5.02 -6.65 -5.27
N SER A 33 -5.73 -7.29 -6.20
CA SER A 33 -6.14 -6.71 -7.48
C SER A 33 -7.33 -5.75 -7.37
N LYS A 34 -7.94 -5.64 -6.18
CA LYS A 34 -9.04 -4.73 -5.89
C LYS A 34 -8.49 -3.34 -5.53
N PRO A 35 -9.10 -2.24 -6.03
CA PRO A 35 -8.59 -0.89 -5.78
C PRO A 35 -8.59 -0.51 -4.29
N HIS A 36 -7.98 0.61 -3.89
CA HIS A 36 -8.03 1.17 -2.52
C HIS A 36 -7.59 0.21 -1.38
N THR A 37 -6.51 -0.54 -1.62
CA THR A 37 -5.96 -1.51 -0.65
C THR A 37 -5.22 -0.83 0.48
N THR A 38 -4.41 0.18 0.23
CA THR A 38 -3.63 0.85 1.27
C THR A 38 -4.51 1.94 1.90
N ARG A 39 -4.94 1.72 3.15
CA ARG A 39 -5.77 2.68 3.92
C ARG A 39 -4.97 3.49 4.92
N HIS A 40 -3.83 3.00 5.36
CA HIS A 40 -2.88 3.75 6.17
C HIS A 40 -1.67 4.09 5.31
N LEU A 41 -0.95 5.16 5.63
CA LEU A 41 0.40 5.35 5.09
C LEU A 41 1.24 4.17 5.57
N ILE A 42 1.72 3.28 4.70
CA ILE A 42 2.54 2.13 5.12
C ILE A 42 4.01 2.47 4.88
N ASP A 43 4.82 2.60 5.94
CA ASP A 43 6.26 2.75 5.84
C ASP A 43 7.04 1.48 6.20
N SER A 44 8.26 1.41 5.69
CA SER A 44 9.26 0.42 6.08
C SER A 44 10.64 1.04 6.06
N ASN A 45 11.42 0.77 7.11
CA ASN A 45 12.82 1.17 7.18
C ASN A 45 13.66 0.12 6.46
N ILE A 46 14.32 0.54 5.39
CA ILE A 46 15.16 -0.31 4.55
C ILE A 46 16.59 0.23 4.54
N SER A 47 17.54 -0.63 4.19
CA SER A 47 18.91 -0.22 3.89
C SER A 47 19.24 -0.67 2.48
N ILE A 48 19.59 0.29 1.63
CA ILE A 48 20.15 0.06 0.29
C ILE A 48 21.59 0.53 0.37
N ASN A 49 22.55 -0.40 0.34
CA ASN A 49 23.96 -0.12 0.63
C ASN A 49 24.09 0.69 1.95
N ASP A 50 24.76 1.84 1.92
CA ASP A 50 24.95 2.72 3.09
C ASP A 50 23.77 3.67 3.34
N ASN A 51 22.75 3.65 2.48
CA ASN A 51 21.59 4.51 2.58
C ASN A 51 20.51 3.89 3.47
N LYS A 52 20.30 4.48 4.65
CA LYS A 52 19.12 4.22 5.50
C LYS A 52 17.93 5.02 5.00
N ILE A 53 16.88 4.32 4.57
CA ILE A 53 15.74 4.89 3.86
C ILE A 53 14.45 4.51 4.58
N THR A 54 13.53 5.47 4.70
CA THR A 54 12.13 5.21 4.98
C THR A 54 11.38 5.16 3.65
N LEU A 55 10.93 3.97 3.28
CA LEU A 55 10.08 3.76 2.11
C LEU A 55 8.62 3.92 2.54
N PHE A 56 7.80 4.63 1.78
CA PHE A 56 6.36 4.80 2.02
C PHE A 56 5.54 4.25 0.85
N ASP A 57 4.60 3.34 1.11
CA ASP A 57 3.48 3.01 0.24
C ASP A 57 2.31 3.95 0.57
N THR A 58 1.97 4.80 -0.39
CA THR A 58 0.85 5.73 -0.25
C THR A 58 -0.46 5.03 -0.64
N PRO A 59 -1.57 5.28 0.08
CA PRO A 59 -2.92 5.00 -0.40
C PRO A 59 -3.06 5.43 -1.86
N GLY A 60 -3.73 4.63 -2.69
CA GLY A 60 -3.99 5.03 -4.07
C GLY A 60 -4.76 6.35 -4.10
N ILE A 61 -4.06 7.43 -4.41
CA ILE A 61 -4.59 8.79 -4.26
C ILE A 61 -5.76 8.95 -5.22
N ASN A 62 -6.95 9.18 -4.65
CA ASN A 62 -8.13 9.57 -5.41
C ASN A 62 -8.50 10.99 -4.99
N PHE A 63 -8.13 11.96 -5.81
CA PHE A 63 -8.37 13.38 -5.56
C PHE A 63 -9.86 13.78 -5.61
N LYS A 64 -10.76 12.88 -6.05
CA LYS A 64 -12.20 13.18 -6.18
C LYS A 64 -13.04 12.87 -4.94
N ASP A 65 -12.56 12.03 -4.03
CA ASP A 65 -13.42 11.53 -2.95
C ASP A 65 -13.52 12.50 -1.76
N ARG A 66 -14.70 13.12 -1.62
CA ARG A 66 -14.99 14.16 -0.60
C ARG A 66 -15.31 13.64 0.81
N LYS A 67 -15.27 12.32 1.05
CA LYS A 67 -15.58 11.74 2.38
C LYS A 67 -14.46 12.10 3.38
N ILE A 68 -14.83 12.41 4.63
CA ILE A 68 -13.92 12.85 5.71
C ILE A 68 -12.73 11.89 5.88
N PHE A 69 -12.99 10.58 5.84
CA PHE A 69 -11.97 9.54 5.87
C PHE A 69 -10.92 9.71 4.75
N ASN A 70 -11.37 9.86 3.50
CA ASN A 70 -10.48 10.02 2.36
C ASN A 70 -9.75 11.38 2.37
N ARG A 71 -10.35 12.43 2.96
CA ARG A 71 -9.68 13.73 3.14
C ARG A 71 -8.51 13.67 4.10
N ASN A 72 -8.64 12.98 5.24
CA ASN A 72 -7.55 12.84 6.20
C ASN A 72 -6.41 11.95 5.65
N LEU A 73 -6.76 10.86 4.95
CA LEU A 73 -5.77 10.02 4.26
C LEU A 73 -5.00 10.76 3.18
N ASN A 74 -5.72 11.54 2.35
CA ASN A 74 -5.08 12.35 1.32
C ASN A 74 -4.16 13.42 1.95
N LYS A 75 -4.55 14.05 3.08
CA LYS A 75 -3.68 15.01 3.78
C LYS A 75 -2.37 14.38 4.26
N ASN A 76 -2.42 13.21 4.89
CA ASN A 76 -1.22 12.52 5.39
C ASN A 76 -0.33 11.97 4.26
N ALA A 77 -0.95 11.48 3.17
CA ALA A 77 -0.21 11.05 1.98
C ALA A 77 0.48 12.24 1.30
N LEU A 78 -0.22 13.37 1.14
CA LEU A 78 0.34 14.57 0.51
C LEU A 78 1.50 15.15 1.32
N SER A 79 1.36 15.26 2.65
CA SER A 79 2.46 15.74 3.49
C SER A 79 3.70 14.86 3.39
N THR A 80 3.55 13.53 3.31
CA THR A 80 4.69 12.61 3.15
C THR A 80 5.41 12.80 1.81
N ILE A 81 4.66 13.08 0.73
CA ILE A 81 5.22 13.29 -0.60
C ILE A 81 6.09 14.55 -0.61
N ASP A 82 5.67 15.62 0.08
CA ASP A 82 6.41 16.89 0.15
C ASP A 82 7.81 16.74 0.79
N PHE A 83 7.98 15.79 1.72
CA PHE A 83 9.27 15.51 2.37
C PHE A 83 10.11 14.45 1.65
N SER A 84 9.67 13.95 0.50
CA SER A 84 10.36 12.86 -0.20
C SER A 84 11.64 13.32 -0.88
N ASN A 85 12.71 12.52 -0.80
CA ASN A 85 13.90 12.70 -1.64
C ASN A 85 13.67 12.15 -3.04
N ILE A 86 12.96 11.02 -3.13
CA ILE A 86 12.60 10.36 -4.38
C ILE A 86 11.11 10.03 -4.36
N ILE A 87 10.43 10.36 -5.45
CA ILE A 87 9.05 9.97 -5.72
C ILE A 87 9.06 8.92 -6.84
N LEU A 88 8.54 7.74 -6.53
CA LEU A 88 8.32 6.66 -7.48
C LEU A 88 6.86 6.68 -7.93
N HIS A 89 6.57 7.30 -9.07
CA HIS A 89 5.22 7.32 -9.63
C HIS A 89 5.01 6.10 -10.53
N ILE A 90 4.19 5.16 -10.09
CA ILE A 90 3.88 3.96 -10.85
C ILE A 90 2.64 4.15 -11.72
N VAL A 91 2.80 3.91 -13.02
CA VAL A 91 1.71 3.75 -13.99
C VAL A 91 1.66 2.31 -14.49
N SER A 92 0.56 1.93 -15.13
CA SER A 92 0.43 0.63 -15.78
C SER A 92 0.46 0.79 -17.29
N ILE A 93 0.92 -0.22 -18.02
CA ILE A 93 0.89 -0.27 -19.50
C ILE A 93 -0.49 -0.08 -20.16
N LYS A 94 -1.59 0.03 -19.38
CA LYS A 94 -2.95 0.28 -19.86
C LYS A 94 -3.22 1.76 -20.25
N GLY A 95 -2.16 2.50 -20.59
CA GLY A 95 -2.23 3.93 -20.90
C GLY A 95 -2.24 4.85 -19.66
N ILE A 96 -1.83 6.10 -19.89
CA ILE A 96 -1.91 7.20 -18.93
C ILE A 96 -3.35 7.71 -18.90
N LYS A 97 -3.95 7.76 -17.71
CA LYS A 97 -5.32 8.21 -17.51
C LYS A 97 -5.37 9.58 -16.84
N LYS A 98 -6.57 10.14 -16.75
CA LYS A 98 -6.80 11.42 -16.07
C LYS A 98 -6.27 11.42 -14.64
N GLU A 99 -6.46 10.34 -13.88
CA GLU A 99 -5.95 10.24 -12.51
C GLU A 99 -4.41 10.27 -12.45
N ASP A 100 -3.73 9.70 -13.45
CA ASP A 100 -2.27 9.74 -13.53
C ASP A 100 -1.80 11.19 -13.81
N ASN A 101 -2.52 11.93 -14.68
CA ASN A 101 -2.26 13.36 -14.92
C ASN A 101 -2.51 14.21 -13.67
N ASP A 102 -3.61 13.96 -12.94
CA ASP A 102 -3.90 14.67 -11.69
C ASP A 102 -2.76 14.46 -10.67
N ILE A 103 -2.26 13.23 -10.52
CA ILE A 103 -1.09 12.93 -9.67
C ILE A 103 0.14 13.68 -10.16
N ASN A 104 0.43 13.65 -11.47
CA ASN A 104 1.57 14.32 -12.08
C ASN A 104 1.57 15.83 -11.82
N LEU A 105 0.41 16.48 -11.93
CA LEU A 105 0.26 17.91 -11.61
C LEU A 105 0.53 18.22 -10.13
N ASN A 106 0.06 17.37 -9.21
CA ASN A 106 0.26 17.58 -7.77
C ASN A 106 1.72 17.42 -7.32
N ILE A 107 2.51 16.62 -8.03
CA ILE A 107 3.94 16.44 -7.70
C ILE A 107 4.86 17.36 -8.48
N LYS A 108 4.33 18.17 -9.40
CA LYS A 108 5.14 18.94 -10.35
C LYS A 108 6.10 19.91 -9.65
N GLU A 109 5.60 20.63 -8.65
CA GLU A 109 6.36 21.65 -7.90
C GLU A 109 7.20 21.07 -6.74
N ILE A 110 7.12 19.77 -6.48
CA ILE A 110 7.86 19.13 -5.38
C ILE A 110 9.33 18.97 -5.77
N GLU A 111 10.28 19.36 -4.93
CA GLU A 111 11.72 19.36 -5.27
C GLU A 111 12.32 17.95 -5.47
N ALA A 112 11.64 16.92 -4.96
CA ALA A 112 12.07 15.52 -5.03
C ALA A 112 12.46 15.07 -6.45
N LYS A 113 13.41 14.13 -6.54
CA LYS A 113 13.66 13.39 -7.79
C LYS A 113 12.45 12.53 -8.11
N LYS A 114 11.92 12.64 -9.33
CA LYS A 114 10.70 11.95 -9.76
C LYS A 114 11.03 10.90 -10.79
N PHE A 115 10.73 9.64 -10.50
CA PHE A 115 10.89 8.52 -11.45
C PHE A 115 9.51 8.00 -11.86
N LEU A 116 9.29 7.90 -13.17
CA LEU A 116 8.10 7.26 -13.72
C LEU A 116 8.37 5.77 -13.91
N LEU A 117 7.64 4.93 -13.18
CA LEU A 117 7.75 3.48 -13.27
C LEU A 117 6.59 2.94 -14.11
N ILE A 118 6.90 2.44 -15.31
CA ILE A 118 5.91 1.81 -16.18
C ILE A 118 5.85 0.33 -15.82
N ASN A 119 4.88 -0.05 -14.98
CA ASN A 119 4.75 -1.41 -14.48
C ASN A 119 3.88 -2.30 -15.38
N LYS A 120 4.08 -3.62 -15.26
CA LYS A 120 3.42 -4.71 -15.99
C LYS A 120 3.90 -4.85 -17.43
N ILE A 121 5.17 -4.56 -17.70
CA ILE A 121 5.77 -4.75 -19.03
C ILE A 121 5.82 -6.23 -19.46
N ASP A 122 5.63 -7.16 -18.53
CA ASP A 122 5.50 -8.60 -18.82
C ASP A 122 4.24 -8.94 -19.63
N LEU A 123 3.31 -7.99 -19.78
CA LEU A 123 2.12 -8.14 -20.62
C LEU A 123 2.36 -7.76 -22.09
N PHE A 124 3.52 -7.16 -22.43
CA PHE A 124 3.91 -6.96 -23.83
C PHE A 124 4.54 -8.22 -24.39
N SER A 125 4.16 -8.60 -25.61
CA SER A 125 4.67 -9.80 -26.29
C SER A 125 6.08 -9.60 -26.85
N ASN A 126 6.44 -8.37 -27.20
CA ASN A 126 7.74 -8.05 -27.80
C ASN A 126 8.29 -6.70 -27.31
N ARG A 127 9.56 -6.41 -27.63
CA ARG A 127 10.24 -5.16 -27.22
C ARG A 127 9.78 -3.92 -28.03
N LYS A 128 9.30 -4.13 -29.26
CA LYS A 128 8.85 -3.06 -30.15
C LYS A 128 7.60 -2.38 -29.60
N ASP A 129 6.60 -3.16 -29.18
CA ASP A 129 5.35 -2.65 -28.60
C ASP A 129 5.61 -1.82 -27.33
N LEU A 130 6.57 -2.26 -26.50
CA LEU A 130 6.98 -1.50 -25.31
C LEU A 130 7.63 -0.17 -25.68
N ALA A 131 8.51 -0.16 -26.69
CA ALA A 131 9.17 1.06 -27.16
C ALA A 131 8.15 2.04 -27.77
N GLU A 132 7.21 1.55 -28.56
CA GLU A 132 6.10 2.35 -29.11
C GLU A 132 5.21 2.92 -28.01
N TYR A 133 4.90 2.13 -26.98
CA TYR A 133 4.16 2.62 -25.82
C TYR A 133 4.90 3.74 -25.08
N ILE A 134 6.20 3.57 -24.84
CA ILE A 134 7.01 4.61 -24.17
C ILE A 134 7.05 5.88 -25.02
N ALA A 135 7.25 5.76 -26.33
CA ALA A 135 7.24 6.88 -27.27
C ALA A 135 5.87 7.58 -27.37
N SER A 136 4.77 6.85 -27.08
CA SER A 136 3.42 7.40 -27.07
C SER A 136 3.11 8.24 -25.83
N ILE A 137 3.98 8.23 -24.80
CA ILE A 137 3.77 9.01 -23.58
C ILE A 137 3.85 10.50 -23.93
N PRO A 138 2.81 11.29 -23.60
CA PRO A 138 2.79 12.71 -23.90
C PRO A 138 3.97 13.46 -23.25
N GLU A 139 4.61 14.34 -24.02
CA GLU A 139 5.79 15.10 -23.57
C GLU A 139 5.50 15.96 -22.33
N ASN A 140 4.31 16.55 -22.28
CA ASN A 140 3.85 17.34 -21.13
C ASN A 140 3.69 16.48 -19.85
N PHE A 141 3.50 15.17 -19.99
CA PHE A 141 3.49 14.23 -18.87
C PHE A 141 4.91 13.79 -18.51
N SER A 142 5.70 13.35 -19.49
CA SER A 142 7.06 12.82 -19.26
C SER A 142 8.05 13.86 -18.74
N SER A 143 7.91 15.14 -19.13
CA SER A 143 8.82 16.22 -18.73
C SER A 143 8.87 16.50 -17.23
N SER A 144 7.92 16.00 -16.45
CA SER A 144 7.93 16.11 -14.99
C SER A 144 8.80 15.06 -14.30
N TYR A 145 9.36 14.10 -15.05
CA TYR A 145 10.15 13.00 -14.49
C TYR A 145 11.60 13.11 -14.93
N HIS A 146 12.50 12.77 -14.01
CA HIS A 146 13.92 12.70 -14.28
C HIS A 146 14.30 11.42 -15.03
N GLU A 147 13.56 10.34 -14.76
CA GLU A 147 13.83 9.01 -15.31
C GLU A 147 12.51 8.30 -15.61
N ILE A 148 12.47 7.55 -16.71
CA ILE A 148 11.34 6.71 -17.11
C ILE A 148 11.82 5.26 -17.20
N ILE A 149 11.30 4.42 -16.34
CA ILE A 149 11.85 3.09 -16.09
C ILE A 149 10.76 2.04 -16.35
N PRO A 150 10.83 1.28 -17.44
CA PRO A 150 9.93 0.15 -17.65
C PRO A 150 10.28 -0.97 -16.67
N ILE A 151 9.32 -1.45 -15.88
CA ILE A 151 9.53 -2.52 -14.89
C ILE A 151 8.48 -3.62 -14.97
N SER A 152 8.84 -4.82 -14.52
CA SER A 152 7.85 -5.83 -14.13
C SER A 152 8.15 -6.29 -12.72
N ILE A 153 7.33 -5.83 -11.77
CA ILE A 153 7.42 -6.29 -10.38
C ILE A 153 7.19 -7.80 -10.31
N LYS A 154 6.19 -8.30 -11.06
CA LYS A 154 5.83 -9.72 -11.11
C LYS A 154 6.98 -10.62 -11.58
N LYS A 155 7.79 -10.13 -12.53
CA LYS A 155 8.92 -10.87 -13.10
C LYS A 155 10.28 -10.42 -12.54
N ASN A 156 10.27 -9.53 -11.54
CA ASN A 156 11.46 -8.89 -10.99
C ASN A 156 12.38 -8.28 -12.07
N LYS A 157 11.79 -7.76 -13.16
CA LYS A 157 12.51 -7.21 -14.31
C LYS A 157 12.75 -5.72 -14.10
N ASN A 158 13.99 -5.29 -14.34
CA ASN A 158 14.46 -3.92 -14.20
C ASN A 158 14.44 -3.35 -12.76
N ILE A 159 14.27 -4.23 -11.76
CA ILE A 159 14.21 -3.83 -10.34
C ILE A 159 15.61 -3.53 -9.80
N LYS A 160 16.63 -4.29 -10.22
CA LYS A 160 18.01 -4.06 -9.79
C LYS A 160 18.51 -2.71 -10.29
N GLU A 161 18.20 -2.38 -11.54
CA GLU A 161 18.48 -1.09 -12.15
C GLU A 161 17.75 0.04 -11.41
N LEU A 162 16.47 -0.14 -11.06
CA LEU A 162 15.73 0.82 -10.24
C LEU A 162 16.40 1.05 -8.88
N ILE A 163 16.79 -0.02 -8.17
CA ILE A 163 17.46 0.09 -6.87
C ILE A 163 18.82 0.80 -7.00
N SER A 164 19.59 0.50 -8.05
CA SER A 164 20.88 1.16 -8.32
C SER A 164 20.71 2.65 -8.59
N LEU A 165 19.65 3.03 -9.32
CA LEU A 165 19.34 4.42 -9.63
C LEU A 165 18.86 5.19 -8.39
N ILE A 166 18.06 4.53 -7.53
CA ILE A 166 17.68 5.07 -6.23
C ILE A 166 18.94 5.34 -5.39
N ASP A 167 19.84 4.37 -5.30
CA ASP A 167 21.06 4.47 -4.50
C ASP A 167 21.98 5.60 -4.98
N SER A 168 22.19 5.73 -6.29
CA SER A 168 23.04 6.78 -6.88
C SER A 168 22.46 8.17 -6.64
N ASN A 169 21.15 8.34 -6.72
CA ASN A 169 20.49 9.62 -6.50
C ASN A 169 20.38 10.00 -5.02
N LEU A 170 20.46 9.03 -4.11
CA LEU A 170 20.48 9.27 -2.67
C LEU A 170 21.89 9.52 -2.14
N THR A 171 22.93 8.98 -2.78
CA THR A 171 24.32 9.12 -2.34
C THR A 171 24.71 10.60 -2.29
N GLY A 172 25.32 11.04 -1.17
CA GLY A 172 25.72 12.43 -0.96
C GLY A 172 24.63 13.39 -0.48
N GLN A 173 23.34 13.02 -0.50
CA GLN A 173 22.29 13.85 0.09
C GLN A 173 22.38 13.85 1.63
N LYS A 174 22.60 15.03 2.22
CA LYS A 174 22.37 15.29 3.65
C LYS A 174 20.90 15.67 3.81
N ASN A 175 20.17 14.97 4.68
CA ASN A 175 18.82 15.36 5.03
C ASN A 175 18.78 16.01 6.41
N ASN A 176 18.24 17.23 6.43
CA ASN A 176 17.94 18.00 7.65
C ASN A 176 16.46 17.89 8.05
N THR A 177 15.66 17.11 7.32
CA THR A 177 14.21 16.99 7.50
C THR A 177 13.87 15.81 8.41
N SER A 178 13.42 16.10 9.62
CA SER A 178 12.80 15.13 10.51
C SER A 178 11.30 15.08 10.26
N PHE A 179 10.83 14.10 9.49
CA PHE A 179 9.40 13.82 9.40
C PHE A 179 8.98 12.99 10.62
N SER A 180 8.19 13.57 11.52
CA SER A 180 7.81 12.97 12.81
C SER A 180 6.40 12.36 12.82
N SER A 181 5.79 12.03 11.67
CA SER A 181 4.51 11.30 11.66
C SER A 181 4.70 9.78 11.85
N TYR A 182 5.66 9.39 12.70
CA TYR A 182 5.87 8.00 13.02
C TYR A 182 4.68 7.52 13.87
N ILE A 183 3.68 6.93 13.23
CA ILE A 183 2.74 6.05 13.90
C ILE A 183 3.51 4.73 14.06
N PRO A 184 3.92 4.33 15.28
CA PRO A 184 4.63 3.09 15.47
C PRO A 184 3.75 1.94 14.98
N LYS A 185 4.18 1.29 13.91
CA LYS A 185 3.53 0.08 13.42
C LYS A 185 3.98 -1.09 14.25
N ASP A 186 3.24 -1.29 15.33
CA ASP A 186 3.45 -2.42 16.21
C ASP A 186 2.96 -3.73 15.54
N ARG A 187 3.09 -4.81 16.29
CA ARG A 187 2.64 -6.13 15.88
C ARG A 187 1.14 -6.16 15.55
N ASN A 188 0.34 -5.35 16.25
CA ASN A 188 -1.11 -5.35 16.15
C ASN A 188 -1.53 -4.79 14.79
N PHE A 189 -0.95 -3.67 14.38
CA PHE A 189 -1.18 -3.06 13.07
C PHE A 189 -1.03 -4.08 11.93
N TYR A 190 0.07 -4.83 11.91
CA TYR A 190 0.30 -5.80 10.83
C TYR A 190 -0.71 -6.95 10.83
N ILE A 191 -1.09 -7.44 12.01
CA ILE A 191 -2.10 -8.49 12.12
C ILE A 191 -3.45 -7.99 11.57
N GLU A 192 -3.85 -6.76 11.89
CA GLU A 192 -5.07 -6.14 11.34
C GLU A 192 -5.01 -6.04 9.82
N GLU A 193 -3.88 -5.57 9.28
CA GLU A 193 -3.68 -5.42 7.84
C GLU A 193 -3.73 -6.76 7.11
N TYR A 194 -3.21 -7.85 7.67
CA TYR A 194 -3.31 -9.18 7.07
C TYR A 194 -4.74 -9.73 7.07
N ILE A 195 -5.51 -9.50 8.14
CA ILE A 195 -6.94 -9.87 8.18
C ILE A 195 -7.72 -9.05 7.15
N ARG A 196 -7.39 -7.77 7.02
CA ARG A 196 -7.99 -6.86 6.05
C ARG A 196 -7.65 -7.26 4.62
N GLU A 197 -6.40 -7.62 4.32
CA GLU A 197 -5.97 -8.15 3.02
C GLU A 197 -6.76 -9.42 2.68
N ALA A 198 -6.84 -10.37 3.60
CA ALA A 198 -7.62 -11.60 3.43
C ALA A 198 -9.09 -11.29 3.11
N SER A 199 -9.67 -10.32 3.82
CA SER A 199 -11.04 -9.87 3.60
C SER A 199 -11.20 -9.25 2.21
N ILE A 200 -10.29 -8.37 1.79
CA ILE A 200 -10.33 -7.79 0.45
C ILE A 200 -10.23 -8.88 -0.60
N ASN A 201 -9.32 -9.85 -0.45
CA ASN A 201 -9.10 -10.89 -1.44
C ASN A 201 -10.40 -11.65 -1.78
N PHE A 202 -11.20 -12.03 -0.78
CA PHE A 202 -12.40 -12.84 -1.00
C PHE A 202 -13.72 -12.06 -1.11
N LEU A 203 -13.82 -10.85 -0.54
CA LEU A 203 -15.07 -10.07 -0.56
C LEU A 203 -15.15 -9.19 -1.81
N ASN A 204 -16.29 -9.19 -2.49
CA ASN A 204 -16.49 -8.41 -3.72
C ASN A 204 -17.28 -7.12 -3.48
N LEU A 205 -17.49 -6.37 -4.56
CA LEU A 205 -18.24 -5.10 -4.58
C LEU A 205 -17.58 -4.08 -3.64
N GLU A 206 -18.39 -3.31 -2.93
CA GLU A 206 -17.96 -2.22 -2.06
C GLU A 206 -17.66 -2.67 -0.62
N ILE A 207 -17.87 -3.96 -0.31
CA ILE A 207 -17.78 -4.52 1.03
C ILE A 207 -16.37 -4.39 1.62
N PRO A 208 -15.27 -4.68 0.90
CA PRO A 208 -13.93 -4.53 1.44
C PRO A 208 -13.59 -3.11 1.90
N TYR A 209 -14.29 -2.10 1.39
CA TYR A 209 -14.10 -0.68 1.74
C TYR A 209 -14.98 -0.23 2.92
N ASN A 210 -15.88 -1.09 3.37
CA ASN A 210 -16.83 -0.82 4.44
C ASN A 210 -16.66 -1.74 5.65
N ILE A 211 -15.46 -2.32 5.79
CA ILE A 211 -15.07 -3.07 6.98
C ILE A 211 -13.94 -2.38 7.75
N HIS A 212 -13.86 -2.63 9.04
CA HIS A 212 -12.73 -2.30 9.93
C HIS A 212 -12.36 -3.53 10.74
N ILE A 213 -11.06 -3.73 10.94
CA ILE A 213 -10.56 -4.84 11.76
C ILE A 213 -10.22 -4.26 13.11
N ASN A 214 -10.74 -4.87 14.17
CA ASN A 214 -10.42 -4.50 15.54
C ASN A 214 -9.82 -5.72 16.24
N LEU A 215 -8.56 -5.62 16.68
CA LEU A 215 -7.97 -6.66 17.51
C LEU A 215 -8.47 -6.57 18.95
N GLU A 216 -9.05 -7.66 19.44
CA GLU A 216 -9.49 -7.73 20.84
C GLU A 216 -8.39 -8.26 21.74
N LYS A 217 -7.63 -9.25 21.27
CA LYS A 217 -6.73 -10.02 22.14
C LYS A 217 -5.60 -10.64 21.36
N ILE A 218 -4.38 -10.47 21.87
CA ILE A 218 -3.19 -11.22 21.44
C ILE A 218 -2.51 -11.80 22.67
N HIS A 219 -2.36 -13.12 22.68
CA HIS A 219 -1.59 -13.82 23.69
C HIS A 219 -0.50 -14.68 23.05
N GLU A 220 0.74 -14.35 23.38
CA GLU A 220 1.88 -15.18 23.04
C GLU A 220 1.98 -16.35 24.02
N ARG A 221 2.07 -17.56 23.49
CA ARG A 221 2.39 -18.79 24.24
C ARG A 221 3.73 -19.33 23.74
N LYS A 222 4.25 -20.37 24.40
CA LYS A 222 5.57 -20.93 24.12
C LYS A 222 5.81 -21.23 22.64
N ASN A 223 4.84 -21.86 21.97
CA ASN A 223 4.98 -22.30 20.56
C ASN A 223 3.97 -21.65 19.60
N ASN A 224 2.99 -20.88 20.10
CA ASN A 224 1.95 -20.30 19.26
C ASN A 224 1.42 -18.96 19.77
N PHE A 225 0.67 -18.28 18.91
CA PHE A 225 -0.14 -17.12 19.28
C PHE A 225 -1.62 -17.47 19.29
N PHE A 226 -2.34 -16.96 20.28
CA PHE A 226 -3.81 -16.85 20.25
C PHE A 226 -4.17 -15.41 19.88
N ILE A 227 -4.95 -15.23 18.82
CA ILE A 227 -5.37 -13.92 18.30
C ILE A 227 -6.90 -13.93 18.16
N SER A 228 -7.59 -12.96 18.79
CA SER A 228 -9.01 -12.67 18.57
C SER A 228 -9.16 -11.32 17.88
N ALA A 229 -9.97 -11.27 16.82
CA ALA A 229 -10.28 -10.04 16.11
C ALA A 229 -11.73 -9.98 15.62
N GLU A 230 -12.25 -8.77 15.52
CA GLU A 230 -13.57 -8.47 14.94
C GLU A 230 -13.43 -7.89 13.52
N ILE A 231 -14.20 -8.41 12.58
CA ILE A 231 -14.49 -7.75 11.30
C ILE A 231 -15.78 -6.95 11.48
N ILE A 232 -15.65 -5.64 11.63
CA ILE A 232 -16.75 -4.71 11.88
C ILE A 232 -17.27 -4.17 10.54
N THR A 233 -18.59 -4.14 10.36
CA THR A 233 -19.26 -3.54 9.19
C THR A 233 -20.43 -2.66 9.62
N ASN A 234 -20.76 -1.65 8.79
CA ASN A 234 -21.91 -0.76 9.03
C ASN A 234 -23.19 -1.17 8.28
N LYS A 235 -23.23 -2.35 7.64
CA LYS A 235 -24.45 -2.87 7.01
C LYS A 235 -24.69 -4.33 7.39
N LYS A 236 -25.91 -4.65 7.84
CA LYS A 236 -26.32 -6.04 8.14
C LYS A 236 -26.22 -6.96 6.91
N SER A 237 -26.53 -6.43 5.72
CA SER A 237 -26.35 -7.17 4.46
C SER A 237 -24.89 -7.56 4.21
N HIS A 238 -23.94 -6.67 4.49
CA HIS A 238 -22.51 -6.97 4.40
C HIS A 238 -22.10 -8.03 5.43
N MET A 239 -22.61 -7.97 6.66
CA MET A 239 -22.32 -8.97 7.69
C MET A 239 -22.64 -10.39 7.20
N ASN A 240 -23.84 -10.58 6.62
CA ASN A 240 -24.26 -11.86 6.07
C ASN A 240 -23.34 -12.36 4.94
N ILE A 241 -22.82 -11.44 4.10
CA ILE A 241 -21.89 -11.77 3.00
C ILE A 241 -20.51 -12.15 3.54
N ILE A 242 -20.01 -11.42 4.54
CA ILE A 242 -18.72 -11.69 5.18
C ILE A 242 -18.74 -13.07 5.87
N ILE A 243 -19.84 -13.40 6.55
CA ILE A 243 -20.03 -14.73 7.15
C ILE A 243 -20.15 -15.79 6.03
N GLY A 244 -21.03 -15.54 5.06
CA GLY A 244 -21.34 -16.47 3.98
C GLY A 244 -22.17 -17.67 4.46
N LYS A 245 -22.74 -18.42 3.51
CA LYS A 245 -23.56 -19.62 3.81
C LYS A 245 -22.73 -20.60 4.66
N ARG A 246 -23.25 -21.00 5.83
CA ARG A 246 -22.57 -21.89 6.80
C ARG A 246 -21.16 -21.40 7.19
N ALA A 247 -20.98 -20.09 7.35
CA ALA A 247 -19.70 -19.45 7.68
C ALA A 247 -18.57 -19.72 6.66
N SER A 248 -18.90 -20.14 5.44
CA SER A 248 -17.91 -20.56 4.44
C SER A 248 -16.99 -19.43 3.97
N MET A 249 -17.51 -18.20 3.90
CA MET A 249 -16.70 -17.04 3.48
C MET A 249 -15.75 -16.62 4.60
N LEU A 250 -16.26 -16.52 5.83
CA LEU A 250 -15.44 -16.23 7.01
C LEU A 250 -14.32 -17.26 7.19
N LYS A 251 -14.62 -18.55 6.94
CA LYS A 251 -13.60 -19.61 6.96
C LYS A 251 -12.49 -19.39 5.93
N LYS A 252 -12.82 -18.96 4.70
CA LYS A 252 -11.82 -18.65 3.66
C LYS A 252 -10.93 -17.46 4.08
N ILE A 253 -11.54 -16.39 4.58
CA ILE A 253 -10.82 -15.22 5.10
C ILE A 253 -9.88 -15.64 6.23
N ASN A 254 -10.38 -16.40 7.20
CA ASN A 254 -9.59 -16.88 8.34
C ASN A 254 -8.38 -17.72 7.89
N ILE A 255 -8.57 -18.69 6.99
CA ILE A 255 -7.47 -19.55 6.50
C ILE A 255 -6.37 -18.72 5.83
N TYR A 256 -6.74 -17.75 5.00
CA TYR A 256 -5.76 -16.92 4.30
C TYR A 256 -5.06 -15.93 5.24
N ALA A 257 -5.80 -15.26 6.12
CA ALA A 257 -5.23 -14.37 7.13
C ALA A 257 -4.23 -15.12 8.03
N ARG A 258 -4.58 -16.35 8.45
CA ARG A 258 -3.68 -17.20 9.24
C ARG A 258 -2.37 -17.51 8.55
N LYS A 259 -2.41 -17.77 7.24
CA LYS A 259 -1.21 -18.03 6.44
C LYS A 259 -0.28 -16.81 6.46
N LEU A 260 -0.82 -15.62 6.22
CA LEU A 260 -0.05 -14.37 6.22
C LEU A 260 0.55 -14.06 7.60
N ILE A 261 -0.28 -14.09 8.65
CA ILE A 261 0.14 -13.78 10.01
C ILE A 261 1.18 -14.81 10.51
N LYS A 262 1.02 -16.11 10.20
CA LYS A 262 2.02 -17.13 10.55
C LYS A 262 3.37 -16.86 9.89
N ALA A 263 3.36 -16.46 8.61
CA ALA A 263 4.60 -16.12 7.91
C ALA A 263 5.30 -14.91 8.54
N TYR A 264 4.52 -13.90 8.95
CA TYR A 264 5.02 -12.71 9.63
C TYR A 264 5.58 -13.01 11.04
N LEU A 265 4.81 -13.71 11.88
CA LEU A 265 5.19 -14.00 13.27
C LEU A 265 6.20 -15.14 13.41
N LYS A 266 6.42 -15.94 12.36
CA LYS A 266 7.28 -17.13 12.35
C LYS A 266 6.94 -18.15 13.46
N LYS A 267 5.68 -18.19 13.89
CA LYS A 267 5.12 -19.13 14.89
C LYS A 267 3.75 -19.60 14.46
N ASP A 268 3.31 -20.74 14.98
CA ASP A 268 1.94 -21.20 14.77
C ASP A 268 0.93 -20.22 15.39
N ILE A 269 -0.26 -20.13 14.81
CA ILE A 269 -1.31 -19.25 15.32
C ILE A 269 -2.67 -19.95 15.37
N PHE A 270 -3.43 -19.59 16.39
CA PHE A 270 -4.88 -19.75 16.45
C PHE A 270 -5.50 -18.36 16.25
N LEU A 271 -6.34 -18.23 15.21
CA LEU A 271 -7.03 -16.98 14.89
C LEU A 271 -8.54 -17.20 15.04
N GLU A 272 -9.13 -16.50 16.00
CA GLU A 272 -10.56 -16.34 16.16
C GLU A 272 -11.01 -15.07 15.43
N LEU A 273 -11.97 -15.20 14.51
CA LEU A 273 -12.57 -14.07 13.79
C LEU A 273 -14.07 -14.05 14.03
N VAL A 274 -14.58 -12.91 14.49
CA VAL A 274 -16.01 -12.65 14.68
C VAL A 274 -16.43 -11.51 13.76
N VAL A 275 -17.64 -11.57 13.20
CA VAL A 275 -18.18 -10.45 12.39
C VAL A 275 -19.19 -9.67 13.23
N ARG A 276 -19.01 -8.35 13.32
CA ARG A 276 -19.91 -7.46 14.07
C ARG A 276 -20.55 -6.42 13.17
N TYR A 277 -21.82 -6.13 13.44
CA TYR A 277 -22.52 -4.98 12.89
C TYR A 277 -22.47 -3.82 13.88
N LYS A 278 -21.92 -2.66 13.46
CA LYS A 278 -21.93 -1.40 14.22
C LYS A 278 -22.34 -0.28 13.26
N GLU A 279 -23.41 0.46 13.53
CA GLU A 279 -23.98 1.40 12.55
C GLU A 279 -23.06 2.60 12.27
N ASN A 280 -22.45 3.19 13.31
CA ASN A 280 -21.67 4.43 13.22
C ASN A 280 -20.16 4.26 13.54
N TRP A 281 -19.56 3.10 13.26
CA TRP A 281 -18.14 2.87 13.61
C TRP A 281 -17.18 3.84 12.92
N LYS A 282 -17.53 4.39 11.75
CA LYS A 282 -16.69 5.35 11.01
C LYS A 282 -16.57 6.72 11.68
N GLU A 283 -17.46 7.01 12.62
CA GLU A 283 -17.52 8.25 13.39
C GLU A 283 -17.03 8.05 14.84
N ALA A 284 -16.79 6.79 15.23
CA ALA A 284 -16.27 6.48 16.55
C ALA A 284 -14.87 7.07 16.73
N LYS A 285 -14.65 7.69 17.89
CA LYS A 285 -13.38 8.35 18.21
C LYS A 285 -12.19 7.41 18.13
N ASP A 286 -12.34 6.18 18.65
CA ASP A 286 -11.31 5.13 18.59
C ASP A 286 -10.93 4.77 17.15
N PHE A 287 -11.92 4.74 16.25
CA PHE A 287 -11.65 4.54 14.82
C PHE A 287 -10.88 5.72 14.23
N LEU A 288 -11.31 6.96 14.49
CA LEU A 288 -10.64 8.16 13.96
C LEU A 288 -9.22 8.34 14.50
N ASP A 289 -8.96 7.97 15.75
CA ASP A 289 -7.64 8.05 16.39
C ASP A 289 -6.66 7.00 15.81
N THR A 290 -7.14 5.93 15.17
CA THR A 290 -6.30 4.94 14.45
C THR A 290 -5.69 5.50 13.15
N TYR A 291 -6.19 6.65 12.64
CA TYR A 291 -5.74 7.27 11.38
C TYR A 291 -5.13 8.66 11.56
N LYS A 292 -4.96 9.14 12.80
CA LYS A 292 -4.20 10.34 13.10
C LYS A 292 -2.71 10.02 13.14
#